data_AF-A0A9Y4TVR9-F1
#
_entry.id   AF-A0A9Y4TVR9-F1
#
_cell.length_a   1.000
_cell.length_b   1.000
_cell.length_c   1.000
_cell.angle_alpha   90.00
_cell.angle_beta   90.00
_cell.angle_gamma   90.00
#
_symmetry.space_group_name_H-M   'P 1'
#
loop_
_entity.id
_entity.type
_entity.pdbx_description
1 polymer ?
#
loop_
_entity_poly.entity_id
_entity_poly.type
_entity_poly.pdbx_seq_one_letter_code
_entity_poly.pdbx_strand_id
1 'polypeptide(L)'
;CVCSGNAAEISDSVLEKMREIREAASDLGIPQLVVVTKLDEACPETEKNLQNIYKSKHVKKKMTDLSSELGIPLNCILPVKNYSKEIRRDPDVDTLILNALKLILDFGSDYIEKLPDK
;
A
#
# COMPACT_ATOMS: atom_id res chain seq x y z
N CYS A 1 6.60 -1.48 3.26
CA CYS A 1 5.94 -1.51 4.59
C CYS A 1 4.49 -1.97 4.45
N VAL A 2 3.86 -2.47 5.53
CA VAL A 2 2.42 -2.82 5.56
C VAL A 2 1.75 -2.05 6.70
N CYS A 3 0.61 -1.40 6.43
CA CYS A 3 -0.18 -0.70 7.44
C CYS A 3 -1.68 -0.98 7.29
N SER A 4 -2.45 -0.64 8.32
CA SER A 4 -3.91 -0.80 8.36
C SER A 4 -4.59 0.52 8.05
N GLY A 5 -5.37 0.55 6.97
CA GLY A 5 -6.23 1.67 6.57
C GLY A 5 -7.42 1.90 7.52
N ASN A 6 -7.74 0.94 8.39
CA ASN A 6 -8.74 1.09 9.47
C ASN A 6 -8.10 1.49 10.83
N ALA A 7 -6.77 1.61 10.93
CA ALA A 7 -6.17 2.14 12.16
C ALA A 7 -6.55 3.62 12.32
N ALA A 8 -6.91 4.06 13.53
CA ALA A 8 -7.22 5.45 13.79
C ALA A 8 -6.06 6.36 13.39
N GLU A 9 -4.86 6.04 13.88
CA GLU A 9 -3.59 6.70 13.57
C GLU A 9 -2.44 5.70 13.62
N ILE A 10 -1.37 5.96 12.87
CA ILE A 10 -0.08 5.28 13.04
C ILE A 10 0.74 6.18 13.95
N SER A 11 1.30 5.63 15.04
CA SER A 11 2.08 6.46 15.97
C SER A 11 3.31 7.07 15.30
N ASP A 12 3.65 8.30 15.67
CA ASP A 12 4.80 9.04 15.12
C ASP A 12 6.10 8.22 15.17
N SER A 13 6.35 7.50 16.27
CA SER A 13 7.54 6.65 16.43
C SER A 13 7.61 5.48 15.44
N VAL A 14 6.48 5.04 14.90
CA VAL A 14 6.42 3.99 13.87
C VAL A 14 6.58 4.62 12.49
N LEU A 15 5.97 5.78 12.24
CA LEU A 15 6.15 6.54 11.00
C LEU A 15 7.61 6.96 10.79
N GLU A 16 8.27 7.41 11.86
CA GLU A 16 9.69 7.76 11.87
C GLU A 16 10.55 6.56 11.45
N LYS A 17 10.37 5.40 12.09
CA LYS A 17 11.09 4.16 11.72
C LYS A 17 10.80 3.71 10.28
N MET A 18 9.55 3.84 9.83
CA MET A 18 9.21 3.51 8.43
C MET A 18 9.92 4.45 7.45
N ARG A 19 10.04 5.74 7.80
CA ARG A 19 10.75 6.74 7.01
C ARG A 19 12.26 6.45 6.96
N GLU A 20 12.88 6.18 8.10
CA GLU A 20 14.30 5.82 8.19
C GLU A 20 14.63 4.58 7.33
N ILE A 21 13.81 3.53 7.41
CA ILE A 21 13.97 2.32 6.59
C ILE A 21 13.84 2.65 5.10
N ARG A 22 12.87 3.49 4.72
CA ARG A 22 12.68 3.92 3.33
C ARG A 22 13.89 4.74 2.83
N GLU A 23 14.43 5.63 3.65
CA GLU A 23 15.60 6.44 3.31
C GLU A 23 16.82 5.55 3.08
N ALA A 24 17.11 4.65 4.03
CA ALA A 24 18.21 3.70 3.88
C ALA A 24 18.04 2.79 2.64
N ALA A 25 16.82 2.37 2.32
CA ALA A 25 16.54 1.62 1.10
C ALA A 25 16.75 2.48 -0.17
N SER A 26 16.39 3.76 -0.12
CA SER A 26 16.57 4.70 -1.23
C SER A 26 18.04 4.96 -1.53
N ASP A 27 18.88 5.06 -0.49
CA ASP A 27 20.34 5.20 -0.64
C ASP A 27 20.97 3.97 -1.32
N LEU A 28 20.34 2.80 -1.19
CA LEU A 28 20.74 1.56 -1.87
C LEU A 28 20.07 1.38 -3.25
N GLY A 29 19.26 2.35 -3.69
CA GLY A 29 18.47 2.27 -4.92
C GLY A 29 17.35 1.23 -4.89
N ILE A 30 17.04 0.65 -3.73
CA ILE A 30 16.05 -0.41 -3.58
C ILE A 30 14.65 0.21 -3.68
N PRO A 31 13.77 -0.25 -4.57
CA PRO A 31 12.40 0.27 -4.67
C PRO A 31 11.60 -0.01 -3.39
N GLN A 32 10.75 0.95 -2.97
CA GLN A 32 9.87 0.77 -1.82
C GLN A 32 8.40 0.98 -2.16
N LEU A 33 7.56 0.11 -1.61
CA LEU A 33 6.10 0.13 -1.74
C LEU A 33 5.45 0.06 -0.35
N VAL A 34 4.26 0.63 -0.22
CA VAL A 34 3.43 0.55 0.99
C VAL A 34 2.15 -0.20 0.67
N VAL A 35 1.88 -1.28 1.40
CA VAL A 35 0.60 -2.00 1.30
C VAL A 35 -0.32 -1.53 2.40
N VAL A 36 -1.50 -1.02 2.03
CA VAL A 36 -2.52 -0.54 2.97
C VAL A 36 -3.67 -1.53 2.99
N THR A 37 -3.77 -2.27 4.09
CA THR A 37 -4.80 -3.31 4.32
C THR A 37 -6.06 -2.72 4.95
N LYS A 38 -7.15 -3.49 5.03
CA LYS A 38 -8.39 -3.12 5.74
C LYS A 38 -9.05 -1.80 5.27
N LEU A 39 -8.84 -1.42 4.01
CA LEU A 39 -9.49 -0.22 3.46
C LEU A 39 -10.97 -0.42 3.18
N ASP A 40 -11.40 -1.67 3.07
CA ASP A 40 -12.80 -2.08 3.10
C ASP A 40 -13.51 -1.75 4.42
N GLU A 41 -12.76 -1.55 5.50
CA GLU A 41 -13.33 -1.17 6.81
C GLU A 41 -13.07 0.30 7.16
N ALA A 42 -12.45 1.08 6.26
CA ALA A 42 -12.00 2.44 6.58
C ALA A 42 -13.14 3.48 6.61
N CYS A 43 -14.21 3.29 5.84
CA CYS A 43 -15.38 4.17 5.85
C CYS A 43 -16.64 3.46 5.33
N PRO A 44 -17.84 4.01 5.58
CA PRO A 44 -19.11 3.38 5.13
C PRO A 44 -19.20 3.16 3.61
N GLU A 45 -18.50 3.98 2.82
CA GLU A 45 -18.50 3.85 1.36
C GLU A 45 -17.75 2.61 0.88
N THR A 46 -16.60 2.30 1.50
CA THR A 46 -15.78 1.14 1.15
C THR A 46 -16.28 -0.15 1.80
N GLU A 47 -16.91 -0.04 2.98
CA GLU A 47 -17.59 -1.16 3.65
C GLU A 47 -18.77 -1.66 2.82
N LYS A 48 -19.51 -0.73 2.20
CA LYS A 48 -20.63 -1.07 1.33
C LYS A 48 -20.19 -1.62 -0.03
N ASN A 49 -19.10 -1.09 -0.61
CA ASN A 49 -18.61 -1.51 -1.92
C ASN A 49 -17.10 -1.26 -2.03
N LEU A 50 -16.33 -2.34 -2.19
CA LEU A 50 -14.88 -2.32 -2.30
C LEU A 50 -14.38 -1.46 -3.47
N GLN A 51 -15.14 -1.37 -4.56
CA GLN A 51 -14.81 -0.54 -5.73
C GLN A 51 -14.76 0.96 -5.42
N ASN A 52 -15.29 1.39 -4.27
CA ASN A 52 -15.20 2.76 -3.81
C ASN A 52 -13.85 3.12 -3.19
N ILE A 53 -12.91 2.17 -3.02
CA ILE A 53 -11.57 2.45 -2.49
C ILE A 53 -10.90 3.61 -3.25
N TYR A 54 -10.97 3.61 -4.59
CA TYR A 54 -10.35 4.65 -5.42
C TYR A 54 -11.23 5.90 -5.62
N LYS A 55 -12.49 5.87 -5.13
CA LYS A 55 -13.46 6.97 -5.28
C LYS A 55 -13.69 7.73 -3.97
N SER A 56 -13.51 7.06 -2.84
CA SER A 56 -13.77 7.62 -1.52
C SER A 56 -12.81 8.76 -1.20
N LYS A 57 -13.37 9.90 -0.80
CA LYS A 57 -12.59 11.04 -0.33
C LYS A 57 -11.81 10.72 0.95
N HIS A 58 -12.38 9.87 1.81
CA HIS A 58 -11.73 9.45 3.05
C HIS A 58 -10.46 8.65 2.75
N VAL A 59 -10.56 7.64 1.88
CA VAL A 59 -9.42 6.83 1.46
C VAL A 59 -8.36 7.68 0.77
N LYS A 60 -8.77 8.57 -0.16
CA LYS A 60 -7.85 9.48 -0.85
C LYS A 60 -7.07 10.36 0.13
N LYS A 61 -7.74 10.93 1.14
CA LYS A 61 -7.09 11.73 2.18
C LYS A 61 -6.06 10.88 2.93
N LYS A 62 -6.45 9.70 3.41
CA LYS A 62 -5.57 8.80 4.16
C LYS A 62 -4.33 8.37 3.37
N MET A 63 -4.47 8.08 2.08
CA MET A 63 -3.32 7.78 1.21
C MET A 63 -2.41 9.00 1.01
N THR A 64 -2.99 10.20 0.91
CA THR A 64 -2.23 11.46 0.80
C THR A 64 -1.44 11.74 2.07
N ASP A 65 -2.06 11.54 3.23
CA ASP A 65 -1.42 11.74 4.53
C ASP A 65 -0.23 10.76 4.67
N LEU A 66 -0.45 9.46 4.40
CA LEU A 66 0.63 8.45 4.38
C LEU A 66 1.76 8.79 3.39
N SER A 67 1.40 9.28 2.20
CA SER A 67 2.38 9.69 1.18
C SER A 67 3.27 10.82 1.70
N SER A 68 2.67 11.83 2.34
CA SER A 68 3.38 12.96 2.94
C SER A 68 4.24 12.53 4.13
N GLU A 69 3.70 11.71 5.03
CA GLU A 69 4.38 11.27 6.26
C GLU A 69 5.57 10.36 5.97
N LEU A 70 5.43 9.44 5.00
CA LEU A 70 6.49 8.51 4.65
C LEU A 70 7.40 9.05 3.53
N GLY A 71 7.00 10.11 2.84
CA GLY A 71 7.71 10.60 1.64
C GLY A 71 7.70 9.58 0.50
N ILE A 72 6.63 8.79 0.37
CA ILE A 72 6.47 7.77 -0.68
C ILE A 72 5.45 8.28 -1.69
N PRO A 73 5.71 8.20 -3.01
CA PRO A 73 4.75 8.61 -4.03
C PRO A 73 3.41 7.88 -3.89
N LEU A 74 2.30 8.56 -4.18
CA LEU A 74 0.94 7.99 -4.10
C LEU A 74 0.77 6.71 -4.95
N ASN A 75 1.42 6.63 -6.11
CA ASN A 75 1.38 5.45 -6.98
C ASN A 75 2.16 4.25 -6.42
N CYS A 76 2.91 4.42 -5.33
CA CYS A 76 3.60 3.37 -4.58
C CYS A 76 2.83 2.94 -3.32
N ILE A 77 1.60 3.45 -3.12
CA ILE A 77 0.71 3.09 -2.01
C ILE A 77 -0.41 2.20 -2.56
N LEU A 78 -0.39 0.93 -2.16
CA LEU A 78 -1.17 -0.14 -2.73
C LEU A 78 -2.32 -0.53 -1.79
N PRO A 79 -3.57 -0.15 -2.10
CA PRO A 79 -4.70 -0.59 -1.31
C PRO A 79 -4.99 -2.07 -1.54
N VAL A 80 -5.20 -2.81 -0.46
CA VAL A 80 -5.64 -4.21 -0.52
C VAL A 80 -6.70 -4.50 0.54
N LYS A 81 -7.55 -5.47 0.25
CA LYS A 81 -8.38 -6.17 1.24
C LYS A 81 -7.80 -7.56 1.45
N ASN A 82 -7.69 -8.00 2.71
CA ASN A 82 -7.27 -9.37 3.01
C ASN A 82 -8.50 -10.29 3.09
N TYR A 83 -8.35 -11.52 2.61
CA TYR A 83 -9.30 -12.58 2.94
C TYR A 83 -9.21 -12.92 4.42
N SER A 84 -10.32 -12.75 5.14
CA SER A 84 -10.35 -12.98 6.60
C SER A 84 -11.59 -13.70 7.07
N LYS A 85 -12.73 -13.48 6.41
CA LYS A 85 -14.03 -14.07 6.78
C LYS A 85 -14.71 -14.80 5.61
N GLU A 86 -14.24 -14.54 4.39
CA GLU A 86 -14.80 -15.07 3.17
C GLU A 86 -14.41 -16.55 2.98
N ILE A 87 -15.38 -17.37 2.60
CA ILE A 87 -15.16 -18.79 2.27
C ILE A 87 -14.87 -18.97 0.77
N ARG A 88 -15.37 -18.05 -0.06
CA ARG A 88 -15.22 -18.06 -1.53
C ARG A 88 -14.36 -16.87 -1.95
N ARG A 89 -13.74 -17.00 -3.13
CA ARG A 89 -13.00 -15.91 -3.75
C ARG A 89 -13.95 -14.77 -4.15
N ASP A 90 -13.43 -13.57 -4.08
CA ASP A 90 -14.09 -12.33 -4.47
C ASP A 90 -13.24 -11.66 -5.57
N PRO A 91 -13.79 -11.46 -6.78
CA PRO A 91 -13.03 -10.88 -7.89
C PRO A 91 -12.51 -9.46 -7.62
N ASP A 92 -13.22 -8.64 -6.84
CA ASP A 92 -12.76 -7.29 -6.51
C ASP A 92 -11.56 -7.36 -5.55
N VAL A 93 -11.58 -8.29 -4.58
CA VAL A 93 -10.45 -8.56 -3.69
C VAL A 93 -9.25 -9.11 -4.45
N ASP A 94 -9.47 -10.12 -5.30
CA ASP A 94 -8.43 -10.73 -6.12
C ASP A 94 -7.77 -9.67 -7.02
N THR A 95 -8.56 -8.76 -7.60
CA THR A 95 -8.03 -7.67 -8.44
C THR A 95 -7.05 -6.78 -7.67
N LEU A 96 -7.38 -6.40 -6.43
CA LEU A 96 -6.48 -5.58 -5.61
C LEU A 96 -5.18 -6.31 -5.25
N ILE A 97 -5.30 -7.57 -4.81
CA ILE A 97 -4.13 -8.38 -4.41
C ILE A 97 -3.23 -8.66 -5.62
N LEU A 98 -3.80 -9.06 -6.75
CA LEU A 98 -3.03 -9.36 -7.96
C LEU A 98 -2.38 -8.10 -8.54
N ASN A 99 -3.06 -6.95 -8.50
CA ASN A 99 -2.46 -5.68 -8.92
C ASN A 99 -1.28 -5.30 -8.01
N ALA A 100 -1.42 -5.46 -6.69
CA ALA A 100 -0.33 -5.20 -5.76
C ALA A 100 0.87 -6.13 -5.99
N LEU A 101 0.61 -7.44 -6.18
CA LEU A 101 1.65 -8.42 -6.48
C LEU A 101 2.36 -8.09 -7.79
N LYS A 102 1.60 -7.73 -8.83
CA LYS A 102 2.17 -7.34 -10.12
C LYS A 102 3.11 -6.15 -9.98
N LEU A 103 2.70 -5.08 -9.29
CA LEU A 103 3.55 -3.92 -9.07
C LEU A 103 4.81 -4.25 -8.25
N ILE A 104 4.72 -5.14 -7.27
CA ILE A 104 5.90 -5.61 -6.52
C ILE A 104 6.89 -6.33 -7.46
N LEU A 105 6.39 -7.19 -8.35
CA LEU A 105 7.21 -7.90 -9.33
C LEU A 105 7.82 -6.96 -10.37
N ASP A 106 7.04 -6.00 -10.87
CA ASP A 106 7.49 -5.01 -11.85
C ASP A 106 8.64 -4.16 -11.26
N PHE A 107 8.47 -3.61 -10.06
CA PHE A 107 9.52 -2.83 -9.39
C PHE A 107 10.76 -3.68 -9.06
N GLY A 108 10.57 -4.94 -8.67
CA GLY A 108 11.68 -5.87 -8.43
C GLY A 108 12.47 -6.18 -9.71
N SER A 109 11.78 -6.38 -10.82
CA SER A 109 12.40 -6.63 -12.13
C SER A 109 13.17 -5.41 -12.61
N ASP A 110 12.54 -4.22 -12.56
CA ASP A 110 13.18 -2.93 -12.88
C ASP A 110 14.45 -2.67 -12.06
N TYR A 111 14.48 -3.13 -10.80
CA TYR A 111 15.66 -3.01 -9.95
C TYR A 111 16.77 -3.95 -10.41
N ILE A 112 16.45 -5.22 -10.68
CA ILE A 112 17.43 -6.22 -11.14
C ILE A 112 18.04 -5.82 -12.48
N GLU A 113 17.25 -5.32 -13.42
CA GLU A 113 17.72 -4.89 -14.74
C GLU A 113 18.71 -3.71 -14.70
N LYS A 114 18.69 -2.91 -13.63
CA LYS A 114 19.62 -1.79 -13.43
C LYS A 114 20.90 -2.20 -12.73
N LEU A 115 20.96 -3.40 -12.17
CA LEU A 115 22.20 -3.90 -11.57
C LEU A 115 23.22 -4.17 -12.68
N PRO A 116 24.48 -3.76 -12.51
CA PRO A 116 25.51 -4.05 -13.49
C PRO A 116 25.67 -5.58 -13.64
N ASP A 117 25.88 -6.04 -14.87
CA ASP A 117 26.28 -7.42 -15.14
C ASP A 117 27.53 -7.74 -14.31
N LYS A 118 27.47 -8.86 -13.58
CA LYS A 118 28.57 -9.35 -12.75
C LYS A 118 29.71 -9.93 -13.56
#